data_AF-E1ZUL4-F1
#
_entry.id   AF-E1ZUL4-F1
#
_cell.length_a   1.000
_cell.length_b   1.000
_cell.length_c   1.000
_cell.angle_alpha   90.00
_cell.angle_beta   90.00
_cell.angle_gamma   90.00
#
_symmetry.space_group_name_H-M   'P 1'
#
loop_
_entity.id
_entity.type
_entity.pdbx_description
1 polymer ?
#
loop_
_entity_poly.entity_id
_entity_poly.type
_entity_poly.pdbx_seq_one_letter_code
_entity_poly.pdbx_strand_id
1 'polypeptide(L)'
;YEAARALIGYITPEFDEIQRVSVCPGGAASGYTYFLPREETLESRVVTRGYMEAKMVVALAGRCAERLVLGEANVSTAGAAHLQAANLIAREMVFRCGFRCGTSGTTSTSR
;
A
#
# COMPACT_ATOMS: atom_id res chain seq x y z
N TYR A 1 11.94 -3.46 -6.91
CA TYR A 1 10.49 -3.37 -6.65
C TYR A 1 10.13 -4.00 -5.30
N GLU A 2 10.30 -5.31 -5.17
CA GLU A 2 9.92 -6.04 -3.94
C GLU A 2 10.68 -5.60 -2.68
N ALA A 3 11.97 -5.26 -2.79
CA ALA A 3 12.75 -4.75 -1.65
C ALA A 3 12.12 -3.48 -1.02
N ALA A 4 11.57 -2.58 -1.85
CA ALA A 4 10.91 -1.38 -1.35
C ALA A 4 9.57 -1.69 -0.70
N ARG A 5 8.78 -2.60 -1.29
CA ARG A 5 7.52 -3.07 -0.68
C ARG A 5 7.77 -3.74 0.67
N ALA A 6 8.80 -4.58 0.73
CA ALA A 6 9.24 -5.24 1.96
C ALA A 6 9.66 -4.24 3.04
N LEU A 7 10.54 -3.29 2.69
CA LEU A 7 11.02 -2.28 3.62
C LEU A 7 9.89 -1.39 4.14
N ILE A 8 9.05 -0.87 3.23
CA ILE A 8 7.94 0.00 3.61
C ILE A 8 6.89 -0.75 4.42
N GLY A 9 6.60 -2.00 4.07
CA GLY A 9 5.71 -2.86 4.86
C GLY A 9 6.25 -3.11 6.27
N TYR A 10 7.56 -3.32 6.41
CA TYR A 10 8.21 -3.55 7.70
C TYR A 10 8.20 -2.32 8.62
N ILE A 11 8.42 -1.13 8.07
CA ILE A 11 8.44 0.11 8.88
C ILE A 11 7.06 0.70 9.16
N THR A 12 6.01 0.22 8.49
CA THR A 12 4.64 0.75 8.65
C THR A 12 3.93 -0.05 9.74
N PRO A 13 3.78 0.52 10.96
CA PRO A 13 3.32 -0.24 12.12
C PRO A 13 1.84 -0.63 12.04
N GLU A 14 1.05 -0.04 11.16
CA GLU A 14 -0.34 -0.42 10.92
C GLU A 14 -0.48 -1.55 9.91
N PHE A 15 0.59 -1.94 9.21
CA PHE A 15 0.52 -2.88 8.09
C PHE A 15 0.74 -4.35 8.50
N ASP A 16 0.41 -5.24 7.57
CA ASP A 16 0.55 -6.69 7.68
C ASP A 16 2.03 -7.11 7.82
N GLU A 17 2.27 -8.22 8.52
CA GLU A 17 3.63 -8.70 8.79
C GLU A 17 4.26 -9.32 7.55
N ILE A 18 5.55 -9.07 7.34
CA ILE A 18 6.27 -9.66 6.21
C ILE A 18 6.63 -11.12 6.48
N GLN A 19 6.26 -12.01 5.55
CA GLN A 19 6.55 -13.44 5.68
C GLN A 19 7.59 -13.92 4.68
N ARG A 20 7.49 -13.48 3.42
CA ARG A 20 8.40 -13.93 2.36
C ARG A 20 8.55 -12.88 1.27
N VAL A 21 9.78 -12.69 0.81
CA VAL A 21 10.11 -11.87 -0.35
C VAL A 21 10.83 -12.74 -1.38
N SER A 22 10.41 -12.66 -2.64
CA SER A 22 11.08 -13.33 -3.76
C SER A 22 11.26 -12.35 -4.91
N VAL A 23 12.49 -12.24 -5.40
CA VAL A 23 12.82 -11.51 -6.64
C VAL A 23 12.89 -12.48 -7.83
N CYS A 24 12.97 -13.78 -7.56
CA CYS A 24 12.94 -14.79 -8.61
C CYS A 24 11.54 -14.83 -9.25
N PRO A 25 11.46 -14.93 -10.60
CA PRO A 25 10.20 -15.09 -11.29
C PRO A 25 9.56 -16.40 -10.86
N GLY A 26 8.38 -16.31 -10.25
CA GLY A 26 7.55 -17.45 -9.87
C GLY A 26 6.20 -17.31 -10.54
N GLY A 27 6.02 -17.97 -11.69
CA GLY A 27 4.78 -17.85 -12.49
C GLY A 27 4.65 -16.53 -13.24
N ALA A 28 3.46 -15.90 -13.20
CA ALA A 28 3.10 -14.75 -14.04
C ALA A 28 3.69 -13.39 -13.60
N ALA A 29 4.42 -13.32 -12.48
CA ALA A 29 4.95 -12.08 -11.92
C ALA A 29 6.48 -12.11 -11.76
N SER A 30 7.11 -10.95 -11.96
CA SER A 30 8.57 -10.72 -11.85
C SER A 30 9.10 -10.71 -10.40
N GLY A 31 8.48 -11.45 -9.49
CA GLY A 31 8.74 -11.43 -8.05
C GLY A 31 7.49 -11.09 -7.24
N TYR A 32 7.53 -11.33 -5.93
CA TYR A 32 6.42 -11.04 -5.01
C TYR A 32 6.91 -10.80 -3.58
N THR A 33 6.12 -10.02 -2.85
CA THR A 33 6.22 -9.83 -1.39
C THR A 33 4.93 -10.34 -0.78
N TYR A 34 5.06 -11.36 0.06
CA TYR A 34 3.97 -12.01 0.77
C TYR A 34 3.88 -11.45 2.18
N PHE A 35 2.70 -10.93 2.50
CA PHE A 35 2.36 -10.37 3.80
C PHE A 35 1.28 -11.23 4.47
N LEU A 36 1.39 -11.42 5.78
CA LEU A 36 0.40 -12.11 6.59
C LEU A 36 -0.51 -11.08 7.26
N PRO A 37 -1.83 -11.11 6.99
CA PRO A 37 -2.77 -10.25 7.67
C PRO A 37 -2.71 -10.45 9.19
N ARG A 38 -2.79 -9.36 9.95
CA ARG A 38 -2.87 -9.43 11.41
C ARG A 38 -4.17 -10.11 11.85
N GLU A 39 -4.11 -10.79 12.99
CA GLU A 39 -5.26 -11.49 13.59
C GLU A 39 -6.46 -10.56 13.75
N GLU A 40 -6.26 -9.32 14.23
CA GLU A 40 -7.34 -8.32 14.36
C GLU A 40 -8.11 -8.10 13.04
N THR A 41 -7.41 -8.01 11.91
CA THR A 41 -8.03 -7.83 10.59
C THR A 41 -8.78 -9.09 10.14
N LEU A 42 -8.24 -10.27 10.46
CA LEU A 42 -8.83 -11.57 10.12
C LEU A 42 -10.10 -11.85 10.94
N GLU A 43 -10.08 -11.53 12.22
CA GLU A 43 -11.16 -11.84 13.17
C GLU A 43 -12.30 -10.83 13.11
N SER A 44 -11.99 -9.53 13.15
CA SER A 44 -13.03 -8.49 13.25
C SER A 44 -13.72 -8.21 11.92
N ARG A 45 -13.05 -8.50 10.78
CA ARG A 45 -13.41 -8.00 9.44
C ARG A 45 -13.57 -6.46 9.38
N VAL A 46 -13.11 -5.75 10.40
CA VAL A 46 -13.13 -4.29 10.48
C VAL A 46 -11.75 -3.79 10.08
N VAL A 47 -11.72 -2.89 9.10
CA VAL A 47 -10.49 -2.23 8.66
C VAL A 47 -10.51 -0.77 9.08
N THR A 48 -9.43 -0.31 9.70
CA THR A 48 -9.28 1.10 10.05
C THR A 48 -8.88 1.90 8.80
N ARG A 49 -9.13 3.22 8.85
CA ARG A 49 -8.63 4.13 7.81
C ARG A 49 -7.10 4.05 7.70
N GLY A 50 -6.39 4.02 8.83
CA GLY A 50 -4.93 3.92 8.87
C GLY A 50 -4.41 2.65 8.20
N TYR A 51 -5.06 1.50 8.41
CA TYR A 51 -4.72 0.26 7.72
C TYR A 51 -4.88 0.37 6.20
N MET A 52 -5.96 0.98 5.73
CA MET A 52 -6.19 1.17 4.28
C MET A 52 -5.19 2.16 3.66
N GLU A 53 -4.81 3.21 4.39
CA GLU A 53 -3.74 4.14 4.00
C GLU A 53 -2.39 3.41 3.94
N ALA A 54 -2.06 2.59 4.95
CA ALA A 54 -0.87 1.75 4.97
C ALA A 54 -0.82 0.79 3.77
N LYS A 55 -1.94 0.14 3.43
CA LYS A 55 -2.05 -0.69 2.22
C LYS A 55 -1.72 0.08 0.95
N MET A 56 -2.20 1.32 0.81
CA MET A 56 -1.88 2.16 -0.35
C MET A 56 -0.40 2.52 -0.40
N VAL A 57 0.19 2.90 0.73
CA VAL A 57 1.61 3.25 0.85
C VAL A 57 2.49 2.07 0.42
N VAL A 58 2.23 0.87 0.94
CA VAL A 58 2.98 -0.35 0.56
C VAL A 58 2.73 -0.75 -0.89
N ALA A 59 1.51 -0.58 -1.40
CA ALA A 59 1.21 -0.84 -2.81
C ALA A 59 2.08 0.03 -3.73
N LEU A 60 2.21 1.32 -3.45
CA LEU A 60 2.95 2.29 -4.26
C LEU A 60 4.46 2.30 -4.02
N ALA A 61 4.94 1.72 -2.92
CA ALA A 61 6.35 1.75 -2.50
C ALA A 61 7.31 1.36 -3.63
N GLY A 62 7.02 0.29 -4.37
CA GLY A 62 7.90 -0.15 -5.45
C GLY A 62 7.93 0.81 -6.64
N ARG A 63 6.82 1.47 -6.98
CA ARG A 63 6.76 2.49 -8.04
C ARG A 63 7.53 3.73 -7.61
N CYS A 64 7.41 4.14 -6.35
CA CYS A 64 8.19 5.26 -5.82
C CYS A 64 9.69 4.95 -5.82
N ALA A 65 10.10 3.77 -5.36
CA ALA A 65 11.50 3.37 -5.36
C ALA A 65 12.09 3.29 -6.77
N GLU A 66 11.32 2.78 -7.73
CA GLU A 66 11.73 2.76 -9.14
C GLU A 66 11.98 4.18 -9.68
N ARG A 67 11.06 5.12 -9.43
CA ARG A 67 11.25 6.53 -9.82
C ARG A 67 12.47 7.16 -9.17
N LEU A 68 12.71 6.87 -7.89
CA LEU A 68 13.84 7.42 -7.15
C LEU A 68 15.20 6.89 -7.63
N VAL A 69 15.28 5.60 -7.98
CA VAL A 69 16.54 4.95 -8.37
C VAL A 69 16.84 5.08 -9.86
N LEU A 70 15.82 4.97 -10.72
CA LEU A 70 16.00 4.96 -12.18
C LEU A 70 15.75 6.33 -12.82
N GLY A 71 15.06 7.24 -12.12
CA GLY A 71 14.62 8.52 -12.65
C GLY A 71 13.34 8.42 -13.48
N GLU A 72 12.67 9.57 -13.69
CA GLU A 72 11.33 9.64 -14.29
C GLU A 72 11.27 9.07 -15.72
N ALA A 73 12.32 9.25 -16.51
CA ALA A 73 12.38 8.78 -17.90
C ALA A 73 12.50 7.26 -18.04
N ASN A 74 12.92 6.56 -16.98
CA ASN A 74 13.23 5.12 -17.01
C ASN A 74 12.25 4.27 -16.18
N VAL A 75 11.09 4.84 -15.86
CA VAL A 75 10.02 4.15 -15.13
C VAL A 75 9.40 3.07 -16.03
N SER A 76 9.38 1.81 -15.58
CA SER A 76 8.92 0.70 -16.41
C SER A 76 7.39 0.52 -16.40
N THR A 77 6.86 -0.31 -17.30
CA THR A 77 5.43 -0.70 -17.27
C THR A 77 5.09 -1.66 -16.12
N ALA A 78 6.08 -2.30 -15.49
CA ALA A 78 5.86 -3.28 -14.41
C ALA A 78 5.15 -2.67 -13.20
N GLY A 79 5.36 -1.38 -12.91
CA GLY A 79 4.68 -0.70 -11.80
C GLY A 79 3.20 -0.40 -12.04
N ALA A 80 2.62 -0.71 -13.21
CA ALA A 80 1.22 -0.44 -13.51
C ALA A 80 0.26 -1.26 -12.62
N ALA A 81 0.59 -2.52 -12.34
CA ALA A 81 -0.21 -3.38 -11.45
C ALA A 81 -0.34 -2.79 -10.04
N HIS A 82 0.71 -2.13 -9.57
CA HIS A 82 0.77 -1.52 -8.25
C HIS A 82 -0.04 -0.22 -8.16
N LEU A 83 -0.04 0.58 -9.23
CA LEU A 83 -0.94 1.72 -9.36
C LEU A 83 -2.41 1.28 -9.41
N GLN A 84 -2.70 0.21 -10.14
CA GLN A 84 -4.05 -0.36 -10.19
C GLN A 84 -4.50 -0.84 -8.80
N ALA A 85 -3.63 -1.52 -8.05
CA ALA A 85 -3.92 -1.93 -6.68
C ALA A 85 -4.21 -0.72 -5.76
N ALA A 86 -3.40 0.33 -5.82
CA ALA A 86 -3.61 1.54 -5.05
C ALA A 86 -4.94 2.23 -5.40
N ASN A 87 -5.30 2.28 -6.69
CA ASN A 87 -6.58 2.84 -7.15
C ASN A 87 -7.78 2.04 -6.63
N LEU A 88 -7.68 0.70 -6.58
CA LEU A 88 -8.74 -0.13 -6.03
C LEU A 88 -8.94 0.11 -4.54
N ILE A 89 -7.85 0.23 -3.77
CA ILE A 89 -7.91 0.54 -2.34
C ILE A 89 -8.55 1.91 -2.13
N ALA A 90 -8.10 2.93 -2.88
CA ALA A 90 -8.67 4.29 -2.79
C ALA A 90 -10.18 4.30 -3.08
N ARG A 91 -10.63 3.56 -4.10
CA ARG A 91 -12.05 3.41 -4.41
C ARG A 91 -12.80 2.71 -3.27
N GLU A 92 -12.23 1.66 -2.70
CA GLU A 92 -12.85 0.96 -1.57
C GLU A 92 -12.99 1.87 -0.34
N MET A 93 -11.95 2.64 -0.02
CA MET A 93 -11.97 3.62 1.06
C MET A 93 -13.13 4.62 0.91
N VAL A 94 -13.32 5.19 -0.28
CA VAL A 94 -14.35 6.21 -0.50
C VAL A 94 -15.74 5.59 -0.64
N PHE A 95 -15.91 4.61 -1.53
CA PHE A 95 -17.23 4.10 -1.91
C PHE A 95 -17.82 3.10 -0.93
N ARG A 96 -16.98 2.27 -0.27
CA ARG A 96 -17.47 1.24 0.67
C ARG A 96 -17.35 1.70 2.12
N CYS A 97 -16.22 2.31 2.48
CA CYS A 97 -15.95 2.70 3.87
C CYS A 97 -16.39 4.14 4.19
N GLY A 98 -16.69 4.97 3.17
CA GLY A 98 -17.06 6.38 3.38
C GLY A 98 -15.92 7.27 3.87
N PHE A 99 -14.66 6.82 3.75
CA PHE A 99 -13.50 7.61 4.13
C PHE A 99 -13.26 8.73 3.12
N ARG A 100 -13.09 9.96 3.62
CA ARG A 100 -12.82 11.14 2.79
C ARG A 100 -11.32 11.30 2.59
N CYS A 101 -10.95 11.81 1.41
CA CYS A 101 -9.60 12.32 1.13
C CYS A 101 -9.42 13.65 1.92
N GLY A 102 -9.07 13.55 3.21
CA GLY A 102 -8.62 14.67 4.03
C GLY A 102 -9.69 15.49 4.77
N THR A 103 -9.45 15.67 6.08
CA THR A 103 -9.55 16.93 6.89
C THR A 103 -9.32 16.55 8.36
N SER A 104 -8.06 16.41 8.77
CA SER A 104 -7.73 16.53 10.19
C SER A 104 -7.40 18.00 10.46
N GLY A 105 -8.38 18.74 11.00
CA GLY A 105 -8.15 19.97 11.75
C GLY A 105 -8.32 21.30 10.98
N THR A 106 -9.54 21.85 11.00
CA THR A 106 -9.83 23.20 11.55
C THR A 106 -11.34 23.41 11.51
N THR A 107 -12.04 22.91 12.52
CA THR A 107 -13.31 23.53 12.93
C THR A 107 -12.99 24.32 14.20
N SER A 108 -12.33 25.47 14.04
CA SER A 108 -12.33 26.49 15.07
C SER A 108 -13.71 27.12 15.07
N THR A 109 -14.63 26.51 15.81
CA THR A 109 -15.91 27.14 16.15
C THR A 109 -15.62 28.23 17.17
N SER A 110 -15.24 29.43 16.72
CA SER A 110 -15.26 30.62 17.58
C SER A 110 -16.71 31.09 17.67
N ARG A 111 -17.27 30.98 18.88
CA ARG A 111 -18.41 31.80 19.32
C ARG A 111 -17.95 33.23 19.57
#